data_AF-A0A1S0TG99-F1
#
_entry.id   AF-A0A1S0TG99-F1
#
_cell.length_a   1.000
_cell.length_b   1.000
_cell.length_c   1.000
_cell.angle_alpha   90.00
_cell.angle_beta   90.00
_cell.angle_gamma   90.00
#
_symmetry.space_group_name_H-M   'P 1'
#
loop_
_entity.id
_entity.type
_entity.pdbx_description
1 polymer ?
#
loop_
_entity_poly.entity_id
_entity_poly.type
_entity_poly.pdbx_seq_one_letter_code
_entity_poly.pdbx_strand_id
1 'polypeptide(L)'
;MSQAEEIYCSDGSKPIYQHHPVAAVIGAASSQVSVMVASMLQLFKVPQISYSSTGTELSEKPRFAYFSRVVPPDNFQATAMAHVVSALGWSYVHAIAVTGAYGERGIDSFRAAAAELGVCIDGDVHKVNRRWTDIQF
;
A
#
# COMPACT_ATOMS: atom_id res chain seq x y z
N MET A 1 -6.23 17.07 20.59
CA MET A 1 -6.74 16.13 21.61
C MET A 1 -8.13 16.60 21.96
N SER A 2 -9.17 15.91 21.49
CA SER A 2 -10.56 16.26 21.82
C SER A 2 -10.77 16.08 23.32
N GLN A 3 -11.37 17.08 23.97
CA GLN A 3 -11.82 16.94 25.35
C GLN A 3 -12.86 15.81 25.38
N ALA A 4 -12.62 14.79 26.22
CA ALA A 4 -13.56 13.69 26.38
C ALA A 4 -14.76 14.20 27.17
N GLU A 5 -15.97 14.12 26.60
CA GLU A 5 -17.21 14.20 27.38
C GLU A 5 -17.18 13.15 28.49
N GLU A 6 -17.51 13.54 29.72
CA GLU A 6 -17.64 12.62 30.84
C GLU A 6 -18.75 11.61 30.54
N ILE A 7 -18.38 10.34 30.38
CA ILE A 7 -19.29 9.23 30.09
C ILE A 7 -19.98 8.83 31.41
N TYR A 8 -21.32 8.85 31.41
CA TYR A 8 -22.15 8.39 32.54
C TYR A 8 -22.99 7.17 32.14
N CYS A 9 -23.11 6.20 33.05
CA CYS A 9 -24.03 5.08 32.89
C CYS A 9 -25.46 5.54 33.22
N SER A 10 -26.46 5.04 32.48
CA SER A 10 -27.87 5.40 32.67
C SER A 10 -28.44 5.00 34.03
N ASP A 11 -27.77 4.07 34.73
CA ASP A 11 -28.10 3.61 36.07
C ASP A 11 -27.32 4.36 37.19
N GLY A 12 -26.51 5.37 36.83
CA GLY A 12 -25.68 6.12 37.77
C GLY A 12 -24.48 5.34 38.31
N SER A 13 -24.20 4.14 37.80
CA SER A 13 -23.00 3.38 38.16
C SER A 13 -21.74 4.02 37.58
N LYS A 14 -20.59 3.74 38.20
CA LYS A 14 -19.30 4.18 37.67
C LYS A 14 -18.97 3.36 36.41
N PRO A 15 -18.57 3.99 35.29
CA PRO A 15 -18.17 3.27 34.11
C PRO A 15 -16.99 2.33 34.44
N ILE A 16 -17.14 1.05 34.12
CA ILE A 16 -16.07 0.06 34.26
C ILE A 16 -15.23 0.09 32.98
N TYR A 17 -14.01 0.59 33.08
CA TYR A 17 -13.05 0.58 31.99
C TYR A 17 -12.31 -0.75 31.98
N GLN A 18 -12.74 -1.69 31.14
CA GLN A 18 -11.92 -2.86 30.80
C GLN A 18 -11.14 -2.57 29.51
N HIS A 19 -9.83 -2.43 29.65
CA HIS A 19 -8.93 -2.37 28.49
C HIS A 19 -8.88 -3.75 27.83
N HIS A 20 -9.58 -3.87 26.71
CA HIS A 20 -9.49 -5.04 25.86
C HIS A 20 -8.30 -4.88 24.91
N PRO A 21 -7.50 -5.95 24.69
CA PRO A 21 -6.43 -5.89 23.71
C PRO A 21 -7.02 -5.68 22.30
N VAL A 22 -6.30 -4.94 21.46
CA VAL A 22 -6.70 -4.71 20.07
C VAL A 22 -6.63 -6.04 19.32
N ALA A 23 -7.78 -6.54 18.86
CA ALA A 23 -7.86 -7.81 18.14
C ALA A 23 -7.31 -7.73 16.71
N ALA A 24 -7.50 -6.60 16.02
CA ALA A 24 -7.05 -6.35 14.66
C ALA A 24 -7.09 -4.85 14.33
N VAL A 25 -6.39 -4.45 13.27
CA VAL A 25 -6.46 -3.11 12.68
C VAL A 25 -7.00 -3.19 11.26
N ILE A 26 -8.07 -2.45 10.97
CA ILE A 26 -8.57 -2.28 9.60
C ILE A 26 -7.95 -1.02 8.99
N GLY A 27 -7.25 -1.17 7.88
CA GLY A 27 -6.45 -0.12 7.24
C GLY A 27 -4.99 -0.53 7.07
N ALA A 28 -4.07 0.40 6.80
CA ALA A 28 -4.35 1.76 6.35
C ALA A 28 -4.80 1.77 4.87
N ALA A 29 -5.22 2.93 4.36
CA ALA A 29 -5.53 3.08 2.94
C ALA A 29 -4.24 3.15 2.10
N SER A 30 -3.35 4.09 2.41
CA SER A 30 -2.09 4.28 1.69
C SER A 30 -1.14 3.10 1.90
N SER A 31 -0.60 2.53 0.81
CA SER A 31 0.35 1.42 0.86
C SER A 31 1.57 1.74 1.73
N GLN A 32 2.13 2.95 1.61
CA GLN A 32 3.28 3.37 2.41
C GLN A 32 2.94 3.42 3.90
N VAL A 33 1.75 3.91 4.25
CA VAL A 33 1.28 3.93 5.65
C VAL A 33 1.05 2.51 6.14
N SER A 34 0.45 1.64 5.32
CA SER A 34 0.26 0.23 5.67
C SER A 34 1.58 -0.50 5.92
N VAL A 35 2.64 -0.20 5.16
CA VAL A 35 3.98 -0.75 5.43
C VAL A 35 4.48 -0.35 6.82
N MET A 36 4.34 0.94 7.18
CA MET A 36 4.76 1.43 8.49
C MET A 36 3.95 0.80 9.63
N VAL A 37 2.63 0.76 9.50
CA VAL A 37 1.72 0.19 10.50
C VAL A 37 1.95 -1.32 10.65
N ALA A 38 2.08 -2.06 9.54
CA ALA A 38 2.28 -3.50 9.55
C ALA A 38 3.62 -3.89 10.21
N SER A 39 4.66 -3.09 9.97
CA SER A 39 5.98 -3.28 10.59
C SER A 39 5.91 -3.18 12.12
N MET A 40 5.07 -2.28 12.65
CA MET A 40 4.85 -2.13 14.09
C MET A 40 3.96 -3.26 14.64
N LEU A 41 2.81 -3.51 14.02
CA LEU A 41 1.82 -4.48 14.51
C LEU A 41 2.34 -5.92 14.50
N GLN A 42 3.25 -6.24 13.58
CA GLN A 42 3.94 -7.53 13.55
C GLN A 42 4.62 -7.87 14.89
N LEU A 43 5.22 -6.89 15.58
CA LEU A 43 5.90 -7.11 16.87
C LEU A 43 4.93 -7.60 17.94
N PHE A 44 3.68 -7.18 17.85
CA PHE A 44 2.61 -7.53 18.79
C PHE A 44 1.69 -8.65 18.28
N LYS A 45 2.00 -9.21 17.10
CA LYS A 45 1.17 -10.24 16.43
C LYS A 45 -0.28 -9.80 16.22
N VAL A 46 -0.50 -8.50 16.04
CA VAL A 46 -1.83 -7.94 15.77
C VAL A 46 -2.05 -7.95 14.25
N PRO A 47 -3.09 -8.64 13.75
CA PRO A 47 -3.38 -8.66 12.33
C PRO A 47 -3.83 -7.28 11.82
N GLN A 48 -3.33 -6.92 10.64
CA GLN A 48 -3.76 -5.75 9.87
C GLN A 48 -4.47 -6.20 8.60
N ILE A 49 -5.64 -5.63 8.31
CA ILE A 49 -6.41 -5.89 7.10
C ILE A 49 -6.65 -4.57 6.36
N SER A 50 -5.92 -4.34 5.27
CA SER A 50 -6.10 -3.13 4.46
C SER A 50 -7.22 -3.29 3.42
N TYR A 51 -8.02 -2.24 3.27
CA TYR A 51 -9.06 -2.13 2.25
C TYR A 51 -8.61 -1.45 0.95
N SER A 52 -7.40 -0.88 0.89
CA SER A 52 -6.98 -0.06 -0.26
C SER A 52 -5.49 -0.10 -0.57
N SER A 53 -4.64 -0.73 0.25
CA SER A 53 -3.19 -0.77 -0.01
C SER A 53 -2.86 -1.86 -1.03
N THR A 54 -2.50 -1.45 -2.25
CA THR A 54 -2.23 -2.35 -3.38
C THR A 54 -0.74 -2.64 -3.62
N GLY A 55 0.17 -2.00 -2.87
CA GLY A 55 1.62 -2.15 -3.07
C GLY A 55 2.09 -3.61 -3.07
N THR A 56 2.88 -4.00 -4.07
CA THR A 56 3.37 -5.38 -4.22
C THR A 56 4.26 -5.80 -3.05
N GLU A 57 5.00 -4.87 -2.44
CA GLU A 57 5.87 -5.09 -1.28
C GLU A 57 5.12 -5.70 -0.07
N LEU A 58 3.84 -5.35 0.12
CA LEU A 58 3.02 -5.86 1.22
C LEU A 58 2.66 -7.35 1.09
N SER A 59 2.99 -7.98 -0.04
CA SER A 59 2.80 -9.43 -0.25
C SER A 59 3.97 -10.27 0.26
N GLU A 60 5.07 -9.65 0.72
CA GLU A 60 6.23 -10.34 1.28
C GLU A 60 5.91 -10.92 2.67
N LYS A 61 5.33 -12.12 2.71
CA LYS A 61 4.91 -12.78 3.95
C LYS A 61 6.01 -12.95 5.02
N PRO A 62 7.28 -13.23 4.68
CA PRO A 62 8.35 -13.23 5.68
C PRO A 62 8.51 -11.87 6.39
N ARG A 63 8.19 -10.76 5.72
CA ARG A 63 8.30 -9.39 6.25
C ARG A 63 7.00 -8.87 6.86
N PHE A 64 5.85 -9.32 6.35
CA PHE A 64 4.52 -8.84 6.74
C PHE A 64 3.59 -10.03 7.07
N ALA A 65 3.99 -10.86 8.03
CA ALA A 65 3.28 -12.10 8.35
C ALA A 65 1.83 -11.88 8.81
N TYR A 66 1.57 -10.78 9.50
CA TYR A 66 0.26 -10.39 10.05
C TYR A 66 -0.52 -9.41 9.16
N PHE A 67 -0.04 -9.14 7.94
CA PHE A 67 -0.74 -8.26 7.00
C PHE A 67 -1.59 -9.07 6.01
N SER A 68 -2.82 -8.62 5.83
CA SER A 68 -3.74 -9.06 4.78
C SER A 68 -4.42 -7.86 4.13
N ARG A 69 -5.01 -8.08 2.95
CA ARG A 69 -5.79 -7.07 2.25
C ARG A 69 -6.89 -7.72 1.42
N VAL A 70 -7.93 -6.96 1.12
CA VAL A 70 -9.04 -7.40 0.27
C VAL A 70 -8.91 -6.98 -1.20
N VAL A 71 -7.92 -6.12 -1.50
CA VAL A 71 -7.62 -5.64 -2.86
C VAL A 71 -6.44 -6.40 -3.47
N PRO A 72 -6.38 -6.56 -4.81
CA PRO A 72 -5.27 -7.24 -5.46
C PRO A 72 -3.96 -6.43 -5.36
N PRO A 73 -2.79 -7.08 -5.41
CA PRO A 73 -1.51 -6.41 -5.60
C PRO A 73 -1.37 -5.72 -6.96
N ASP A 74 -0.53 -4.70 -7.03
CA ASP A 74 -0.22 -3.98 -8.28
C ASP A 74 0.50 -4.83 -9.33
N ASN A 75 1.11 -5.97 -8.97
CA ASN A 75 1.76 -6.84 -9.96
C ASN A 75 0.77 -7.39 -11.00
N PHE A 76 -0.47 -7.69 -10.62
CA PHE A 76 -1.51 -8.11 -11.56
C PHE A 76 -1.86 -6.99 -12.55
N GLN A 77 -1.97 -5.76 -12.06
CA GLN A 77 -2.21 -4.60 -12.92
C GLN A 77 -1.03 -4.35 -13.86
N ALA A 78 0.20 -4.47 -13.35
CA ALA A 78 1.42 -4.31 -14.14
C ALA A 78 1.51 -5.33 -15.28
N THR A 79 1.21 -6.61 -15.01
CA THR A 79 1.11 -7.64 -16.04
C THR A 79 0.04 -7.30 -17.07
N ALA A 80 -1.16 -6.90 -16.63
CA ALA A 80 -2.24 -6.51 -17.54
C ALA A 80 -1.84 -5.32 -18.44
N MET A 81 -1.16 -4.31 -17.89
CA MET A 81 -0.64 -3.17 -18.67
C MET A 81 0.35 -3.63 -19.75
N ALA A 82 1.27 -4.55 -19.43
CA ALA A 82 2.23 -5.07 -20.42
C ALA A 82 1.52 -5.81 -21.56
N HIS A 83 0.49 -6.61 -21.25
CA HIS A 83 -0.34 -7.26 -22.27
C HIS A 83 -1.08 -6.26 -23.15
N VAL A 84 -1.60 -5.15 -22.59
CA VAL A 84 -2.24 -4.09 -23.38
C VAL A 84 -1.24 -3.46 -24.37
N VAL A 85 -0.03 -3.12 -23.91
CA VAL A 85 1.03 -2.56 -24.77
C VAL A 85 1.35 -3.51 -25.93
N SER A 86 1.54 -4.79 -25.62
CA SER A 86 1.80 -5.83 -26.62
C SER A 86 0.63 -6.00 -27.60
N ALA A 87 -0.62 -6.02 -27.12
CA ALA A 87 -1.81 -6.16 -27.96
C ALA A 87 -2.03 -4.97 -28.91
N LEU A 88 -1.52 -3.78 -28.55
CA LEU A 88 -1.54 -2.60 -29.41
C LEU A 88 -0.40 -2.57 -30.44
N GLY A 89 0.50 -3.57 -30.43
CA GLY A 89 1.66 -3.65 -31.32
C GLY A 89 2.75 -2.63 -30.99
N TRP A 90 2.76 -2.08 -29.76
CA TRP A 90 3.80 -1.17 -29.32
C TRP A 90 5.01 -1.96 -28.82
N SER A 91 6.17 -1.69 -29.38
CA SER A 91 7.44 -2.31 -28.98
C SER A 91 8.20 -1.51 -27.92
N TYR A 92 7.72 -0.31 -27.58
CA TYR A 92 8.46 0.62 -26.74
C TYR A 92 7.56 1.59 -25.99
N VAL A 93 7.89 1.86 -24.73
CA VAL A 93 7.16 2.79 -23.84
C VAL A 93 8.13 3.58 -22.97
N HIS A 94 7.74 4.78 -22.55
CA HIS A 94 8.43 5.52 -21.49
C HIS A 94 7.68 5.33 -20.17
N ALA A 95 8.41 5.18 -19.06
CA ALA A 95 7.82 4.89 -17.76
C ALA A 95 8.14 5.97 -16.72
N ILE A 96 7.11 6.39 -15.99
CA ILE A 96 7.21 7.34 -14.89
C ILE A 96 6.67 6.66 -13.63
N ALA A 97 7.46 6.64 -12.57
CA ALA A 97 7.10 6.02 -11.31
C ALA A 97 7.22 7.01 -10.14
N VAL A 98 6.32 6.90 -9.17
CA VAL A 98 6.48 7.66 -7.93
C VAL A 98 7.63 7.09 -7.10
N THR A 99 8.44 7.95 -6.47
CA THR A 99 9.49 7.54 -5.55
C THR A 99 8.91 6.81 -4.34
N GLY A 100 9.59 5.76 -3.91
CA GLY A 100 9.21 4.95 -2.75
C GLY A 100 8.73 3.56 -3.17
N ALA A 101 8.69 2.65 -2.18
CA ALA A 101 8.46 1.22 -2.41
C ALA A 101 7.24 0.92 -3.30
N TYR A 102 6.14 1.62 -3.10
CA TYR A 102 4.91 1.46 -3.88
C TYR A 102 5.14 1.64 -5.40
N GLY A 103 5.72 2.77 -5.82
CA GLY A 103 5.92 3.07 -7.24
C GLY A 103 7.06 2.26 -7.83
N GLU A 104 8.15 2.07 -7.08
CA GLU A 104 9.32 1.32 -7.54
C GLU A 104 9.01 -0.17 -7.73
N ARG A 105 8.31 -0.80 -6.79
CA ARG A 105 7.90 -2.21 -6.92
C ARG A 105 6.83 -2.40 -7.99
N GLY A 106 5.99 -1.40 -8.21
CA GLY A 106 5.03 -1.37 -9.30
C GLY A 106 5.72 -1.39 -10.66
N ILE A 107 6.69 -0.49 -10.88
CA ILE A 107 7.40 -0.43 -12.16
C ILE A 107 8.32 -1.64 -12.39
N ASP A 108 8.92 -2.19 -11.34
CA ASP A 108 9.70 -3.43 -11.45
C ASP A 108 8.82 -4.59 -11.93
N SER A 109 7.59 -4.68 -11.42
CA SER A 109 6.62 -5.70 -11.86
C SER A 109 6.23 -5.51 -13.34
N PHE A 110 6.06 -4.27 -13.78
CA PHE A 110 5.77 -3.97 -15.19
C PHE A 110 6.97 -4.28 -16.08
N ARG A 111 8.18 -3.91 -15.67
CA ARG A 111 9.43 -4.18 -16.40
C ARG A 111 9.63 -5.68 -16.62
N ALA A 112 9.37 -6.49 -15.59
CA ALA A 112 9.44 -7.95 -15.71
C ALA A 112 8.43 -8.48 -16.75
N ALA A 113 7.15 -8.09 -16.65
CA ALA A 113 6.12 -8.53 -17.59
C ALA A 113 6.34 -8.00 -19.03
N ALA A 114 6.82 -6.77 -19.17
CA ALA A 114 7.15 -6.16 -20.46
C ALA A 114 8.30 -6.89 -21.16
N ALA A 115 9.34 -7.29 -20.40
CA ALA A 115 10.47 -8.03 -20.94
C ALA A 115 10.05 -9.40 -21.51
N GLU A 116 9.12 -10.10 -20.86
CA GLU A 116 8.56 -11.37 -21.36
C GLU A 116 7.80 -11.21 -22.68
N LEU A 117 7.22 -10.03 -22.93
CA LEU A 117 6.44 -9.70 -24.12
C LEU A 117 7.24 -8.96 -25.20
N GLY A 118 8.55 -8.79 -25.01
CA GLY A 118 9.42 -8.09 -25.96
C GLY A 118 9.18 -6.57 -26.04
N VAL A 119 8.60 -5.96 -25.00
CA VAL A 119 8.37 -4.52 -24.90
C VAL A 119 9.57 -3.85 -24.21
N CYS A 120 10.17 -2.86 -24.86
CA CYS A 120 11.28 -2.09 -24.31
C CYS A 120 10.79 -0.88 -23.49
N ILE A 121 11.48 -0.58 -22.40
CA ILE A 121 11.29 0.69 -21.67
C ILE A 121 12.39 1.65 -22.10
N ASP A 122 11.99 2.84 -22.52
CA ASP A 122 12.88 3.93 -22.89
C ASP A 122 13.69 4.44 -21.71
N GLY A 123 15.02 4.43 -21.86
CA GLY A 123 15.94 5.03 -20.92
C GLY A 123 15.71 4.54 -19.49
N ASP A 124 15.97 5.45 -18.55
CA ASP A 124 15.69 5.22 -17.14
C ASP A 124 14.25 5.58 -16.80
N VAL A 125 13.65 4.81 -15.89
CA VAL A 125 12.34 5.12 -15.34
C VAL A 125 12.42 6.47 -14.63
N HIS A 126 11.62 7.44 -15.08
CA HIS A 126 11.59 8.75 -14.46
C HIS A 126 10.91 8.68 -13.08
N LYS A 127 11.66 8.99 -12.02
CA LYS A 127 11.16 8.94 -10.65
C LYS A 127 10.66 10.31 -10.19
N VAL A 128 9.39 10.40 -9.82
CA VAL A 128 8.75 11.64 -9.32
C VAL A 128 8.46 11.57 -7.82
N ASN A 129 8.80 12.63 -7.08
CA ASN A 129 8.51 12.69 -5.65
C ASN A 129 7.12 13.31 -5.40
N ARG A 130 6.38 12.78 -4.42
CA ARG A 130 5.12 13.36 -3.92
C ARG A 130 5.31 14.51 -2.93
N ARG A 131 6.55 14.90 -2.64
CA ARG A 131 6.85 16.06 -1.81
C ARG A 131 6.46 17.31 -2.58
N TRP A 132 5.23 17.77 -2.36
CA TRP A 132 4.82 19.12 -2.70
C TRP A 132 5.81 20.08 -2.04
N THR A 133 6.67 20.71 -2.84
CA THR A 133 7.31 21.94 -2.43
C THR A 133 6.21 22.99 -2.43
N ASP A 134 5.91 23.60 -1.28
CA ASP A 134 4.95 24.70 -1.11
C ASP A 134 5.39 26.00 -1.84
N ILE A 135 5.82 25.92 -3.10
CA ILE A 135 6.33 27.05 -3.90
C ILE A 135 5.50 27.27 -5.17
N GLN A 136 4.25 26.78 -5.22
CA GLN A 136 3.35 27.04 -6.36
C GLN A 136 1.90 27.35 -5.94
N PHE A 137 1.72 28.13 -4.86
CA PHE A 137 0.52 28.95 -4.65
C PHE A 137 0.93 30.32 -4.14
#